data_AF-A0A933B158-F1
#
_entry.id   AF-A0A933B158-F1
#
_cell.length_a   1.000
_cell.length_b   1.000
_cell.length_c   1.000
_cell.angle_alpha   90.00
_cell.angle_beta   90.00
_cell.angle_gamma   90.00
#
_symmetry.space_group_name_H-M   'P 1'
#
loop_
_entity.id
_entity.type
_entity.pdbx_description
1 polymer ?
#
loop_
_entity_poly.entity_id
_entity_poly.type
_entity_poly.pdbx_seq_one_letter_code
_entity_poly.pdbx_strand_id
1 'polypeptide(L)'
;MVNRLASALSSCGAAFMLAILLSGCEELVYRDRELFNPPPDTTSGFLGYFNVAEKQTTCGNCHVSFQAAWRGTKHAQAANDLEASGHAQAFCWGCHAVSELGNAVTVTAGYNLVTDSAYRDVQCESCHGPGFEHVQNPSRETRPLASIHVDTGLTNSCGECHSGEHTPYAEQWAESKHGYGGDAYKTEGSNASCWRCHEGRKAILINFNETTNYVELADTGAASLQPILCATCHDPHNAANEGQLRAPLSEPSREQLCVKCHSREAAPPTTGITRRGPHAAQGLLVIDEDAGWIPPNFSYTGPIVATHGSEANPRQCASCHVTRFDVTDASTGEFLLTSVGHTFEPIQCLDAQGLPTEGPCDVSQRDFRGCAVSGCHGSATAARSAFETVKNRMNFLTDQLWADTDGDAIMETTDGGLLPKVLAQAIAASNLNAINLYDRTLTVAEGAIWNAQLAFTHDREYWSNFKVQGQNSCATPCSTQNASNTAHKSSGEGVHNPFLLDALLIASIQAVQTTYGLAPDRLADLTVQATRPPGVRLAPRP
;
A
#
# COMPACT_ATOMS: atom_id res chain seq x y z
N MET A 1 -63.63 -44.00 33.81
CA MET A 1 -64.02 -44.47 32.46
C MET A 1 -62.81 -44.15 31.57
N VAL A 2 -61.96 -45.10 31.14
CA VAL A 2 -62.20 -46.14 30.10
C VAL A 2 -62.72 -45.45 28.83
N ASN A 3 -62.15 -45.46 27.61
CA ASN A 3 -61.24 -46.32 26.82
C ASN A 3 -60.75 -45.46 25.61
N ARG A 4 -59.53 -45.62 25.02
CA ARG A 4 -59.16 -46.49 23.85
C ARG A 4 -60.07 -46.30 22.61
N LEU A 5 -59.65 -46.21 21.34
CA LEU A 5 -58.45 -46.65 20.58
C LEU A 5 -58.52 -46.08 19.13
N ALA A 6 -57.33 -45.86 18.50
CA ALA A 6 -56.86 -46.20 17.13
C ALA A 6 -57.77 -46.00 15.88
N SER A 7 -57.35 -45.85 14.61
CA SER A 7 -56.09 -45.87 13.84
C SER A 7 -56.48 -45.73 12.36
N ALA A 8 -55.77 -44.96 11.53
CA ALA A 8 -55.58 -45.21 10.09
C ALA A 8 -54.77 -44.09 9.43
N LEU A 9 -53.45 -44.09 9.62
CA LEU A 9 -52.53 -43.47 8.67
C LEU A 9 -51.72 -44.60 8.04
N SER A 10 -52.00 -44.81 6.76
CA SER A 10 -51.57 -45.92 5.94
C SER A 10 -50.05 -46.06 5.92
N SER A 11 -49.60 -47.26 6.32
CA SER A 11 -48.22 -47.75 6.27
C SER A 11 -47.62 -47.79 4.86
N CYS A 12 -48.37 -47.45 3.80
CA CYS A 12 -47.83 -47.30 2.44
C CYS A 12 -47.12 -45.96 2.19
N GLY A 13 -47.51 -44.87 2.87
CA GLY A 13 -46.93 -43.54 2.60
C GLY A 13 -45.50 -43.36 3.13
N ALA A 14 -45.22 -43.93 4.30
CA ALA A 14 -43.89 -43.85 4.92
C ALA A 14 -42.85 -44.75 4.22
N ALA A 15 -43.28 -45.89 3.66
CA ALA A 15 -42.40 -46.78 2.92
C ALA A 15 -41.99 -46.20 1.55
N PHE A 16 -42.87 -45.42 0.91
CA PHE A 16 -42.59 -44.83 -0.41
C PHE A 16 -41.63 -43.63 -0.34
N MET A 17 -41.69 -42.82 0.73
CA MET A 17 -40.72 -41.73 0.93
C MET A 17 -39.34 -42.24 1.37
N LEU A 18 -39.26 -43.35 2.11
CA LEU A 18 -37.98 -43.96 2.46
C LEU A 18 -37.31 -44.65 1.26
N ALA A 19 -38.09 -45.18 0.32
CA ALA A 19 -37.56 -45.78 -0.92
C ALA A 19 -36.97 -44.73 -1.89
N ILE A 20 -37.53 -43.51 -1.96
CA ILE A 20 -37.02 -42.43 -2.81
C ILE A 20 -35.74 -41.79 -2.22
N LEU A 21 -35.59 -41.78 -0.89
CA LEU A 21 -34.36 -41.32 -0.23
C LEU A 21 -33.22 -42.35 -0.29
N LEU A 22 -33.52 -43.62 -0.61
CA LEU A 22 -32.54 -44.70 -0.77
C LEU A 22 -32.19 -45.01 -2.24
N SER A 23 -32.86 -44.40 -3.22
CA SER A 23 -32.57 -44.57 -4.66
C SER A 23 -31.50 -43.61 -5.20
N GLY A 24 -30.97 -42.72 -4.36
CA GLY A 24 -29.75 -41.96 -4.65
C GLY A 24 -28.49 -42.81 -4.45
N CYS A 25 -28.44 -44.01 -5.03
CA CYS A 25 -27.16 -44.66 -5.30
C CYS A 25 -26.52 -43.87 -6.46
N GLU A 26 -25.88 -42.75 -6.14
CA GLU A 26 -24.82 -42.26 -7.02
C GLU A 26 -23.75 -43.36 -7.04
N GLU A 27 -23.66 -44.05 -8.17
CA GLU A 27 -22.58 -44.98 -8.42
C GLU A 27 -21.28 -44.16 -8.35
N LEU A 28 -20.49 -44.34 -7.30
CA LEU A 28 -19.12 -43.84 -7.23
C LEU A 28 -18.33 -44.58 -8.31
N VAL A 29 -18.38 -44.07 -9.53
CA VAL A 29 -17.55 -44.55 -10.63
C VAL A 29 -16.14 -44.07 -10.36
N TYR A 30 -15.32 -44.95 -9.77
CA TYR A 30 -13.86 -44.78 -9.79
C TYR A 30 -13.43 -44.89 -11.25
N ARG A 31 -13.17 -43.74 -11.88
CA ARG A 31 -12.51 -43.69 -13.17
C ARG A 31 -11.02 -43.54 -12.91
N ASP A 32 -10.24 -44.53 -13.35
CA ASP A 32 -8.81 -44.37 -13.54
C ASP A 32 -8.62 -43.29 -14.61
N ARG A 33 -8.39 -42.06 -14.16
CA ARG A 33 -8.02 -40.94 -15.02
C ARG A 33 -6.52 -40.75 -14.86
N GLU A 34 -5.82 -40.70 -15.97
CA GLU A 34 -4.44 -40.23 -15.99
C GLU A 34 -4.39 -38.79 -15.44
N LEU A 35 -3.70 -38.61 -14.32
CA LEU A 35 -3.71 -37.36 -13.56
C LEU A 35 -2.65 -36.35 -14.06
N PHE A 36 -1.69 -36.81 -14.85
CA PHE A 36 -0.63 -36.01 -15.43
C PHE A 36 -0.12 -36.65 -16.72
N ASN A 37 0.34 -35.81 -17.66
CA ASN A 37 1.07 -36.29 -18.83
C ASN A 37 2.56 -36.43 -18.47
N PRO A 38 3.32 -37.31 -19.16
CA PRO A 38 4.78 -37.30 -19.07
C PRO A 38 5.35 -35.91 -19.39
N PRO A 39 6.36 -35.42 -18.65
CA PRO A 39 7.04 -34.16 -18.96
C PRO A 39 7.57 -34.13 -20.40
N PRO A 40 7.27 -33.08 -21.20
CA PRO A 40 7.93 -32.89 -22.50
C PRO A 40 9.47 -32.84 -22.37
N ASP A 41 9.95 -32.13 -21.35
CA ASP A 41 11.33 -32.14 -20.87
C ASP A 41 11.47 -33.14 -19.71
N THR A 42 11.74 -34.41 -20.05
CA THR A 42 11.94 -35.48 -19.05
C THR A 42 13.19 -35.29 -18.21
N THR A 43 14.12 -34.41 -18.61
CA THR A 43 15.36 -34.17 -17.86
C THR A 43 15.15 -33.18 -16.74
N SER A 44 14.39 -32.10 -16.99
CA SER A 44 14.12 -31.08 -15.98
C SER A 44 12.82 -31.32 -15.19
N GLY A 45 11.88 -32.10 -15.73
CA GLY A 45 10.67 -32.53 -15.01
C GLY A 45 9.54 -31.50 -14.97
N PHE A 46 9.52 -30.54 -15.88
CA PHE A 46 8.39 -29.61 -16.05
C PHE A 46 7.23 -30.31 -16.75
N LEU A 47 6.04 -30.26 -16.17
CA LEU A 47 4.85 -30.95 -16.67
C LEU A 47 4.07 -30.12 -17.69
N GLY A 48 3.90 -28.83 -17.42
CA GLY A 48 3.07 -27.92 -18.19
C GLY A 48 1.58 -28.28 -18.15
N TYR A 49 0.88 -27.94 -19.24
CA TYR A 49 -0.53 -28.21 -19.43
C TYR A 49 -0.83 -29.71 -19.52
N PHE A 50 -1.83 -30.15 -18.76
CA PHE A 50 -2.49 -31.42 -18.97
C PHE A 50 -3.41 -31.38 -20.19
N ASN A 51 -4.17 -30.28 -20.34
CA ASN A 51 -4.98 -30.01 -21.51
C ASN A 51 -4.81 -28.54 -21.93
N VAL A 52 -4.10 -28.34 -23.05
CA VAL A 52 -3.78 -27.01 -23.59
C VAL A 52 -5.04 -26.22 -23.96
N ALA A 53 -6.03 -26.88 -24.59
CA ALA A 53 -7.24 -26.21 -25.08
C ALA A 53 -8.09 -25.63 -23.95
N GLU A 54 -8.09 -26.30 -22.79
CA GLU A 54 -8.84 -25.86 -21.60
C GLU A 54 -8.00 -24.98 -20.66
N LYS A 55 -6.73 -24.72 -21.01
CA LYS A 55 -5.70 -24.15 -20.14
C LYS A 55 -5.63 -24.85 -18.79
N GLN A 56 -5.81 -26.17 -18.78
CA GLN A 56 -5.78 -26.99 -17.59
C GLN A 56 -4.35 -27.44 -17.31
N THR A 57 -3.71 -26.88 -16.28
CA THR A 57 -2.37 -27.30 -15.86
C THR A 57 -2.43 -28.69 -15.24
N THR A 58 -1.31 -29.40 -15.27
CA THR A 58 -1.19 -30.68 -14.55
C THR A 58 -1.43 -30.50 -13.05
N CYS A 59 -0.88 -29.44 -12.45
CA CYS A 59 -1.11 -29.07 -11.06
C CYS A 59 -2.60 -28.87 -10.74
N GLY A 60 -3.33 -28.26 -11.69
CA GLY A 60 -4.75 -27.97 -11.54
C GLY A 60 -5.68 -29.18 -11.54
N ASN A 61 -5.20 -30.39 -11.85
CA ASN A 61 -6.01 -31.60 -11.69
C ASN A 61 -6.29 -31.91 -10.20
N CYS A 62 -5.40 -31.49 -9.29
CA CYS A 62 -5.55 -31.64 -7.85
C CYS A 62 -5.81 -30.29 -7.14
N HIS A 63 -5.18 -29.21 -7.60
CA HIS A 63 -5.29 -27.87 -7.00
C HIS A 63 -6.36 -27.01 -7.71
N VAL A 64 -7.59 -27.52 -7.75
CA VAL A 64 -8.68 -26.98 -8.58
C VAL A 64 -9.03 -25.51 -8.30
N SER A 65 -8.95 -25.07 -7.03
CA SER A 65 -9.26 -23.69 -6.66
C SER A 65 -8.22 -22.71 -7.22
N PHE A 66 -6.93 -23.03 -7.09
CA PHE A 66 -5.85 -22.21 -7.63
C PHE A 66 -5.86 -22.20 -9.16
N GLN A 67 -6.12 -23.36 -9.78
CA GLN A 67 -6.27 -23.45 -11.24
C GLN A 67 -7.39 -22.55 -11.77
N ALA A 68 -8.56 -22.57 -11.10
CA ALA A 68 -9.69 -21.75 -11.52
C ALA A 68 -9.38 -20.26 -11.44
N ALA A 69 -8.71 -19.81 -10.38
CA ALA A 69 -8.32 -18.43 -10.18
C ALA A 69 -7.18 -18.01 -11.15
N TRP A 70 -6.14 -18.83 -11.27
CA TRP A 70 -4.97 -18.56 -12.12
C TRP A 70 -5.36 -18.40 -13.58
N ARG A 71 -6.32 -19.18 -14.09
CA ARG A 71 -6.79 -19.07 -15.48
C ARG A 71 -7.36 -17.68 -15.81
N GLY A 72 -7.81 -16.93 -14.81
CA GLY A 72 -8.26 -15.54 -14.97
C GLY A 72 -7.14 -14.50 -15.02
N THR A 73 -5.89 -14.88 -14.75
CA THR A 73 -4.74 -13.97 -14.67
C THR A 73 -4.14 -13.65 -16.03
N LYS A 74 -3.30 -12.61 -16.06
CA LYS A 74 -2.51 -12.26 -17.25
C LYS A 74 -1.36 -13.23 -17.50
N HIS A 75 -0.84 -13.88 -16.47
CA HIS A 75 0.12 -14.99 -16.64
C HIS A 75 -0.45 -16.14 -17.46
N ALA A 76 -1.70 -16.51 -17.23
CA ALA A 76 -2.41 -17.51 -18.04
C ALA A 76 -2.75 -17.03 -19.48
N GLN A 77 -2.40 -15.80 -19.86
CA GLN A 77 -2.58 -15.24 -21.21
C GLN A 77 -1.26 -14.79 -21.83
N ALA A 78 -0.12 -14.97 -21.13
CA ALA A 78 1.15 -14.35 -21.48
C ALA A 78 1.63 -14.71 -22.90
N ALA A 79 1.44 -15.95 -23.33
CA ALA A 79 1.84 -16.37 -24.68
C ALA A 79 0.94 -15.74 -25.75
N ASN A 80 -0.37 -15.71 -25.49
CA ASN A 80 -1.34 -15.12 -26.41
C ASN A 80 -1.12 -13.61 -26.55
N ASP A 81 -0.89 -12.91 -25.45
CA ASP A 81 -0.62 -11.46 -25.45
C ASP A 81 0.71 -11.16 -26.17
N LEU A 82 1.74 -12.01 -26.00
CA LEU A 82 3.00 -11.90 -26.73
C LEU A 82 2.82 -12.08 -28.23
N GLU A 83 2.10 -13.11 -28.68
CA GLU A 83 1.84 -13.34 -30.10
C GLU A 83 0.98 -12.24 -30.70
N ALA A 84 -0.05 -11.78 -29.98
CA ALA A 84 -0.91 -10.69 -30.40
C ALA A 84 -0.16 -9.36 -30.56
N SER A 85 0.98 -9.18 -29.88
CA SER A 85 1.83 -8.01 -30.05
C SER A 85 2.42 -7.89 -31.47
N GLY A 86 2.57 -9.01 -32.20
CA GLY A 86 3.24 -9.04 -33.50
C GLY A 86 4.77 -8.87 -33.44
N HIS A 87 5.36 -8.79 -32.24
CA HIS A 87 6.78 -8.54 -32.02
C HIS A 87 7.53 -9.69 -31.34
N ALA A 88 6.87 -10.84 -31.13
CA ALA A 88 7.44 -11.99 -30.45
C ALA A 88 8.80 -12.42 -31.04
N GLN A 89 9.82 -12.45 -30.18
CA GLN A 89 11.16 -12.97 -30.50
C GLN A 89 11.46 -14.23 -29.67
N ALA A 90 12.48 -14.99 -30.07
CA ALA A 90 12.87 -16.21 -29.37
C ALA A 90 13.15 -15.97 -27.87
N PHE A 91 13.84 -14.88 -27.54
CA PHE A 91 14.18 -14.53 -26.16
C PHE A 91 12.97 -14.17 -25.29
N CYS A 92 11.84 -13.79 -25.89
CA CYS A 92 10.62 -13.43 -25.15
C CYS A 92 10.00 -14.64 -24.46
N TRP A 93 10.19 -15.84 -25.02
CA TRP A 93 9.51 -17.04 -24.54
C TRP A 93 10.01 -17.52 -23.18
N GLY A 94 11.22 -17.15 -22.76
CA GLY A 94 11.69 -17.42 -21.39
C GLY A 94 10.74 -16.86 -20.33
N CYS A 95 10.18 -15.67 -20.56
CA CYS A 95 9.30 -14.98 -19.62
C CYS A 95 7.80 -15.16 -19.92
N HIS A 96 7.44 -15.69 -21.11
CA HIS A 96 6.05 -15.83 -21.57
C HIS A 96 5.59 -17.29 -21.74
N ALA A 97 6.42 -18.24 -21.30
CA ALA A 97 6.15 -19.67 -21.23
C ALA A 97 6.76 -20.24 -19.93
N VAL A 98 6.49 -21.50 -19.64
CA VAL A 98 7.17 -22.24 -18.57
C VAL A 98 8.63 -22.46 -18.95
N SER A 99 9.57 -21.96 -18.14
CA SER A 99 11.01 -22.08 -18.33
C SER A 99 11.74 -22.17 -16.98
N GLU A 100 13.06 -22.11 -17.00
CA GLU A 100 13.89 -21.96 -15.80
C GLU A 100 13.73 -20.62 -15.07
N LEU A 101 13.16 -19.60 -15.72
CA LEU A 101 13.02 -18.26 -15.13
C LEU A 101 11.84 -18.18 -14.15
N GLY A 102 12.04 -17.46 -13.07
CA GLY A 102 11.09 -17.19 -11.98
C GLY A 102 11.10 -18.24 -10.86
N ASN A 103 11.88 -19.31 -11.01
CA ASN A 103 11.93 -20.45 -10.09
C ASN A 103 13.38 -20.84 -9.75
N ALA A 104 13.54 -21.89 -8.94
CA ALA A 104 14.85 -22.28 -8.41
C ALA A 104 15.78 -22.98 -9.42
N VAL A 105 15.32 -23.23 -10.65
CA VAL A 105 16.12 -23.91 -11.69
C VAL A 105 17.14 -22.95 -12.28
N THR A 106 18.42 -23.32 -12.27
CA THR A 106 19.54 -22.45 -12.70
C THR A 106 20.15 -22.86 -14.04
N VAL A 107 19.56 -23.85 -14.70
CA VAL A 107 19.99 -24.37 -16.01
C VAL A 107 18.83 -24.29 -16.99
N THR A 108 19.12 -24.14 -18.28
CA THR A 108 18.09 -24.07 -19.32
C THR A 108 17.12 -25.25 -19.24
N ALA A 109 15.82 -24.96 -19.17
CA ALA A 109 14.77 -25.95 -18.98
C ALA A 109 13.43 -25.52 -19.61
N GLY A 110 12.43 -26.41 -19.60
CA GLY A 110 11.08 -26.08 -20.07
C GLY A 110 11.07 -25.65 -21.53
N TYR A 111 10.35 -24.57 -21.87
CA TYR A 111 10.21 -24.09 -23.25
C TYR A 111 11.54 -23.69 -23.90
N ASN A 112 12.50 -23.20 -23.12
CA ASN A 112 13.83 -22.83 -23.63
C ASN A 112 14.65 -24.05 -24.07
N LEU A 113 14.40 -25.22 -23.47
CA LEU A 113 15.05 -26.48 -23.84
C LEU A 113 14.23 -27.28 -24.87
N VAL A 114 12.93 -27.44 -24.62
CA VAL A 114 11.98 -28.20 -25.44
C VAL A 114 10.78 -27.32 -25.76
N THR A 115 10.68 -26.87 -27.00
CA THR A 115 9.58 -26.02 -27.48
C THR A 115 8.31 -26.85 -27.66
N ASP A 116 7.47 -26.89 -26.61
CA ASP A 116 6.21 -27.62 -26.61
C ASP A 116 5.01 -26.70 -26.28
N SER A 117 3.87 -26.97 -26.92
CA SER A 117 2.59 -26.31 -26.63
C SER A 117 2.15 -26.45 -25.16
N ALA A 118 2.55 -27.52 -24.48
CA ALA A 118 2.27 -27.75 -23.07
C ALA A 118 2.88 -26.67 -22.17
N TYR A 119 3.96 -26.00 -22.58
CA TYR A 119 4.63 -24.96 -21.81
C TYR A 119 4.16 -23.54 -22.13
N ARG A 120 3.20 -23.36 -23.04
CA ARG A 120 2.66 -22.02 -23.35
C ARG A 120 2.07 -21.35 -22.10
N ASP A 121 2.18 -20.02 -22.03
CA ASP A 121 1.78 -19.17 -20.90
C ASP A 121 2.66 -19.32 -19.65
N VAL A 122 2.59 -18.36 -18.73
CA VAL A 122 3.29 -18.42 -17.44
C VAL A 122 2.43 -19.23 -16.47
N GLN A 123 2.85 -20.47 -16.18
CA GLN A 123 2.07 -21.44 -15.40
C GLN A 123 2.60 -21.59 -13.97
N CYS A 124 2.04 -22.54 -13.21
CA CYS A 124 2.42 -22.83 -11.83
C CYS A 124 3.93 -23.06 -11.69
N GLU A 125 4.50 -23.84 -12.61
CA GLU A 125 5.90 -24.25 -12.55
C GLU A 125 6.87 -23.13 -12.91
N SER A 126 6.41 -22.02 -13.51
CA SER A 126 7.25 -20.84 -13.73
C SER A 126 7.75 -20.22 -12.41
N CYS A 127 6.99 -20.33 -11.32
CA CYS A 127 7.39 -19.83 -10.00
C CYS A 127 7.73 -20.95 -9.01
N HIS A 128 7.00 -22.07 -9.09
CA HIS A 128 7.18 -23.20 -8.16
C HIS A 128 8.33 -24.13 -8.60
N GLY A 129 8.72 -24.10 -9.87
CA GLY A 129 9.64 -25.06 -10.46
C GLY A 129 8.97 -26.40 -10.83
N PRO A 130 9.77 -27.41 -11.21
CA PRO A 130 9.30 -28.70 -11.72
C PRO A 130 8.38 -29.45 -10.75
N GLY A 131 7.21 -29.88 -11.22
CA GLY A 131 6.22 -30.61 -10.42
C GLY A 131 6.30 -32.13 -10.53
N PHE A 132 7.16 -32.70 -11.38
CA PHE A 132 7.11 -34.14 -11.71
C PHE A 132 7.28 -35.06 -10.50
N GLU A 133 8.25 -34.79 -9.61
CA GLU A 133 8.42 -35.58 -8.38
C GLU A 133 7.19 -35.51 -7.48
N HIS A 134 6.58 -34.32 -7.38
CA HIS A 134 5.39 -34.10 -6.57
C HIS A 134 4.19 -34.92 -7.05
N VAL A 135 3.91 -34.91 -8.36
CA VAL A 135 2.74 -35.63 -8.89
C VAL A 135 2.90 -37.15 -8.81
N GLN A 136 4.13 -37.65 -8.79
CA GLN A 136 4.43 -39.07 -8.59
C GLN A 136 4.26 -39.49 -7.12
N ASN A 137 4.63 -38.64 -6.18
CA ASN A 137 4.51 -38.91 -4.74
C ASN A 137 4.11 -37.65 -3.97
N PRO A 138 2.81 -37.30 -3.92
CA PRO A 138 2.38 -36.05 -3.29
C PRO A 138 2.61 -36.07 -1.77
N SER A 139 3.60 -35.31 -1.31
CA SER A 139 3.91 -35.16 0.11
C SER A 139 4.30 -33.72 0.45
N ARG A 140 4.58 -33.43 1.73
CA ARG A 140 5.07 -32.09 2.12
C ARG A 140 6.50 -31.85 1.64
N GLU A 141 7.27 -32.92 1.51
CA GLU A 141 8.68 -32.94 1.12
C GLU A 141 8.85 -32.76 -0.39
N THR A 142 7.96 -33.33 -1.20
CA THR A 142 8.00 -33.21 -2.67
C THR A 142 7.26 -31.98 -3.19
N ARG A 143 6.56 -31.24 -2.33
CA ARG A 143 5.75 -30.09 -2.75
C ARG A 143 6.64 -28.93 -3.19
N PRO A 144 6.54 -28.47 -4.46
CA PRO A 144 7.33 -27.34 -4.94
C PRO A 144 6.79 -26.04 -4.33
N LEU A 145 7.67 -25.26 -3.73
CA LEU A 145 7.35 -23.97 -3.13
C LEU A 145 7.98 -22.85 -3.94
N ALA A 146 7.20 -21.82 -4.25
CA ALA A 146 7.72 -20.59 -4.84
C ALA A 146 8.44 -19.75 -3.78
N SER A 147 9.47 -19.03 -4.20
CA SER A 147 10.04 -17.92 -3.43
C SER A 147 9.16 -16.68 -3.63
N ILE A 148 8.98 -15.91 -2.56
CA ILE A 148 8.40 -14.55 -2.66
C ILE A 148 9.47 -13.47 -2.51
N HIS A 149 10.72 -13.85 -2.28
CA HIS A 149 11.83 -12.92 -2.16
C HIS A 149 12.11 -12.27 -3.51
N VAL A 150 12.46 -10.99 -3.50
CA VAL A 150 12.68 -10.18 -4.71
C VAL A 150 13.89 -9.30 -4.51
N ASP A 151 14.72 -9.21 -5.54
CA ASP A 151 15.85 -8.32 -5.67
C ASP A 151 16.22 -8.25 -7.16
N THR A 152 16.87 -7.17 -7.57
CA THR A 152 17.37 -6.99 -8.95
C THR A 152 18.38 -8.05 -9.40
N GLY A 153 19.07 -8.72 -8.48
CA GLY A 153 20.10 -9.73 -8.78
C GLY A 153 19.69 -11.18 -8.51
N LEU A 154 18.44 -11.45 -8.13
CA LEU A 154 17.99 -12.80 -7.76
C LEU A 154 17.47 -13.61 -8.94
N THR A 155 17.97 -14.85 -9.04
CA THR A 155 17.64 -15.79 -10.11
C THR A 155 16.57 -16.83 -9.72
N ASN A 156 15.60 -16.40 -8.89
CA ASN A 156 14.46 -17.20 -8.42
C ASN A 156 13.41 -16.23 -7.86
N SER A 157 13.03 -15.24 -8.67
CA SER A 157 12.13 -14.17 -8.24
C SER A 157 11.30 -13.66 -9.39
N CYS A 158 10.26 -12.88 -9.08
CA CYS A 158 9.47 -12.15 -10.07
C CYS A 158 10.35 -11.28 -10.99
N GLY A 159 11.50 -10.83 -10.49
CA GLY A 159 12.43 -9.95 -11.20
C GLY A 159 13.14 -10.58 -12.39
N GLU A 160 13.19 -11.91 -12.53
CA GLU A 160 13.79 -12.53 -13.72
C GLU A 160 12.98 -12.25 -15.00
N CYS A 161 11.68 -11.99 -14.84
CA CYS A 161 10.79 -11.64 -15.94
C CYS A 161 10.39 -10.15 -15.90
N HIS A 162 10.22 -9.59 -14.70
CA HIS A 162 9.77 -8.22 -14.49
C HIS A 162 10.94 -7.28 -14.16
N SER A 163 11.86 -7.18 -15.11
CA SER A 163 13.06 -6.35 -15.07
C SER A 163 13.34 -5.69 -16.43
N GLY A 164 14.28 -4.75 -16.47
CA GLY A 164 14.76 -4.11 -17.69
C GLY A 164 13.86 -2.99 -18.20
N GLU A 165 14.14 -2.52 -19.42
CA GLU A 165 13.60 -1.24 -19.91
C GLU A 165 12.07 -1.22 -20.13
N HIS A 166 11.47 -2.37 -20.44
CA HIS A 166 10.03 -2.46 -20.76
C HIS A 166 9.15 -2.76 -19.54
N THR A 167 9.74 -3.37 -18.51
CA THR A 167 9.07 -3.84 -17.31
C THR A 167 9.95 -3.67 -16.07
N PRO A 168 10.44 -2.46 -15.75
CA PRO A 168 11.41 -2.22 -14.66
C PRO A 168 10.78 -2.31 -13.27
N TYR A 169 9.94 -3.33 -13.01
CA TYR A 169 9.22 -3.45 -11.74
C TYR A 169 10.18 -3.73 -10.58
N ALA A 170 11.14 -4.64 -10.77
CA ALA A 170 12.11 -4.99 -9.73
C ALA A 170 13.04 -3.81 -9.41
N GLU A 171 13.51 -3.09 -10.42
CA GLU A 171 14.40 -1.93 -10.27
C GLU A 171 13.67 -0.78 -9.58
N GLN A 172 12.49 -0.40 -10.06
CA GLN A 172 11.72 0.67 -9.45
C GLN A 172 11.28 0.31 -8.01
N TRP A 173 10.90 -0.95 -7.76
CA TRP A 173 10.60 -1.41 -6.41
C TRP A 173 11.82 -1.33 -5.50
N ALA A 174 13.01 -1.73 -5.98
CA ALA A 174 14.24 -1.71 -5.19
C ALA A 174 14.65 -0.29 -4.80
N GLU A 175 14.42 0.69 -5.69
CA GLU A 175 14.60 2.13 -5.42
C GLU A 175 13.59 2.68 -4.41
N SER A 176 12.43 2.03 -4.26
CA SER A 176 11.38 2.50 -3.36
C SER A 176 11.71 2.30 -1.88
N LYS A 177 11.01 3.06 -1.02
CA LYS A 177 11.04 2.84 0.44
C LYS A 177 10.39 1.52 0.87
N HIS A 178 9.58 0.89 0.02
CA HIS A 178 8.95 -0.41 0.28
C HIS A 178 9.92 -1.59 0.09
N GLY A 179 10.85 -1.48 -0.87
CA GLY A 179 11.87 -2.49 -1.15
C GLY A 179 13.04 -2.40 -0.18
N TYR A 180 13.90 -1.38 -0.32
CA TYR A 180 15.12 -1.28 0.49
C TYR A 180 15.32 0.05 1.20
N GLY A 181 14.68 1.13 0.74
CA GLY A 181 15.01 2.49 1.17
C GLY A 181 14.62 2.89 2.59
N GLY A 182 14.00 1.99 3.38
CA GLY A 182 13.45 2.32 4.69
C GLY A 182 14.23 1.83 5.90
N ASP A 183 14.99 0.72 5.80
CA ASP A 183 15.54 -0.09 6.92
C ASP A 183 14.58 -0.41 8.08
N ALA A 184 13.39 0.18 8.10
CA ALA A 184 12.37 0.06 9.13
C ALA A 184 11.87 -1.38 9.22
N TYR A 185 11.90 -2.14 8.12
CA TYR A 185 11.58 -3.56 8.19
C TYR A 185 12.61 -4.34 9.03
N LYS A 186 13.88 -3.94 9.05
CA LYS A 186 14.92 -4.57 9.86
C LYS A 186 14.76 -4.25 11.35
N THR A 187 14.40 -3.01 11.68
CA THR A 187 14.23 -2.56 13.08
C THR A 187 12.83 -2.89 13.60
N GLU A 188 11.80 -2.37 12.93
CA GLU A 188 10.40 -2.47 13.34
C GLU A 188 9.79 -3.83 13.00
N GLY A 189 10.26 -4.52 11.95
CA GLY A 189 9.79 -5.88 11.62
C GLY A 189 10.08 -6.91 12.71
N SER A 190 10.96 -6.61 13.67
CA SER A 190 11.18 -7.44 14.87
C SER A 190 10.10 -7.27 15.95
N ASN A 191 9.29 -6.21 15.87
CA ASN A 191 8.28 -5.86 16.85
C ASN A 191 6.87 -6.28 16.37
N ALA A 192 6.21 -7.13 17.16
CA ALA A 192 4.88 -7.64 16.85
C ALA A 192 3.82 -6.57 16.60
N SER A 193 3.94 -5.41 17.26
CA SER A 193 3.01 -4.29 17.05
C SER A 193 3.21 -3.55 15.71
N CYS A 194 4.35 -3.75 15.04
CA CYS A 194 4.72 -3.11 13.78
C CYS A 194 4.61 -4.05 12.56
N TRP A 195 4.46 -5.36 12.79
CA TRP A 195 4.40 -6.41 11.77
C TRP A 195 3.38 -6.20 10.67
N ARG A 196 2.25 -5.55 10.98
CA ARG A 196 1.20 -5.27 9.99
C ARG A 196 1.74 -4.55 8.75
N CYS A 197 2.76 -3.71 8.91
CA CYS A 197 3.24 -2.81 7.85
C CYS A 197 4.74 -2.93 7.58
N HIS A 198 5.53 -3.44 8.53
CA HIS A 198 6.99 -3.45 8.46
C HIS A 198 7.60 -4.83 8.27
N GLU A 199 6.80 -5.87 7.99
CA GLU A 199 7.35 -7.17 7.64
C GLU A 199 6.44 -7.80 6.57
N GLY A 200 6.97 -8.03 5.36
CA GLY A 200 6.16 -8.38 4.19
C GLY A 200 5.35 -9.66 4.34
N ARG A 201 5.88 -10.66 5.05
CA ARG A 201 5.21 -11.94 5.30
C ARG A 201 4.09 -11.79 6.31
N LYS A 202 4.32 -11.02 7.36
CA LYS A 202 3.30 -10.71 8.36
C LYS A 202 2.23 -9.79 7.80
N ALA A 203 2.56 -8.86 6.92
CA ALA A 203 1.59 -8.04 6.20
C ALA A 203 0.65 -8.91 5.35
N ILE A 204 1.18 -9.88 4.60
CA ILE A 204 0.39 -10.88 3.85
C ILE A 204 -0.62 -11.58 4.77
N LEU A 205 -0.15 -12.10 5.90
CA LEU A 205 -0.99 -12.81 6.86
C LEU A 205 -2.02 -11.90 7.55
N ILE A 206 -1.61 -10.76 8.09
CA ILE A 206 -2.41 -9.92 8.99
C ILE A 206 -3.43 -9.07 8.22
N ASN A 207 -3.05 -8.55 7.04
CA ASN A 207 -3.91 -7.63 6.29
C ASN A 207 -4.83 -8.33 5.29
N PHE A 208 -4.44 -9.52 4.83
CA PHE A 208 -5.15 -10.24 3.77
C PHE A 208 -5.58 -11.66 4.18
N ASN A 209 -5.29 -12.08 5.42
CA ASN A 209 -5.62 -13.40 5.95
C ASN A 209 -5.09 -14.55 5.07
N GLU A 210 -3.95 -14.34 4.43
CA GLU A 210 -3.32 -15.30 3.54
C GLU A 210 -2.35 -16.20 4.32
N THR A 211 -2.52 -17.51 4.19
CA THR A 211 -1.79 -18.55 4.94
C THR A 211 -1.05 -19.54 4.06
N THR A 212 -1.04 -19.29 2.75
CA THR A 212 -0.30 -20.09 1.76
C THR A 212 1.19 -20.16 2.11
N ASN A 213 1.78 -21.32 1.86
CA ASN A 213 3.17 -21.60 2.20
C ASN A 213 4.10 -21.23 1.03
N TYR A 214 5.31 -20.80 1.35
CA TYR A 214 6.36 -20.35 0.43
C TYR A 214 7.73 -20.53 1.10
N VAL A 215 8.81 -20.43 0.34
CA VAL A 215 10.17 -20.75 0.82
C VAL A 215 10.55 -19.95 2.08
N GLU A 216 10.33 -18.65 2.07
CA GLU A 216 10.74 -17.73 3.15
C GLU A 216 9.87 -17.83 4.40
N LEU A 217 8.77 -18.60 4.40
CA LEU A 217 7.91 -18.74 5.57
C LEU A 217 8.58 -19.54 6.69
N ALA A 218 9.45 -20.48 6.34
CA ALA A 218 10.11 -21.38 7.29
C ALA A 218 11.19 -20.69 8.14
N ASP A 219 11.79 -19.60 7.65
CA ASP A 219 12.84 -18.88 8.36
C ASP A 219 12.26 -17.75 9.20
N THR A 220 12.33 -17.86 10.53
CA THR A 220 11.79 -16.85 11.46
C THR A 220 12.88 -16.02 12.16
N GLY A 221 14.13 -16.11 11.73
CA GLY A 221 15.24 -15.33 12.28
C GLY A 221 15.11 -13.82 12.04
N ALA A 222 15.75 -13.00 12.88
CA ALA A 222 15.79 -11.56 12.65
C ALA A 222 16.53 -11.19 11.34
N ALA A 223 17.45 -12.03 10.89
CA ALA A 223 18.17 -11.87 9.62
C ALA A 223 17.30 -12.20 8.38
N SER A 224 16.12 -12.80 8.57
CA SER A 224 15.21 -13.21 7.49
C SER A 224 13.92 -12.39 7.41
N LEU A 225 13.87 -11.29 8.16
CA LEU A 225 12.81 -10.27 8.00
C LEU A 225 12.77 -9.81 6.55
N GLN A 226 11.56 -9.78 5.99
CA GLN A 226 11.35 -9.39 4.61
C GLN A 226 10.86 -7.94 4.54
N PRO A 227 11.32 -7.15 3.56
CA PRO A 227 10.68 -5.89 3.21
C PRO A 227 9.25 -6.14 2.66
N ILE A 228 8.57 -5.08 2.22
CA ILE A 228 7.33 -5.24 1.48
C ILE A 228 7.69 -5.72 0.07
N LEU A 229 7.26 -6.92 -0.29
CA LEU A 229 7.62 -7.61 -1.53
C LEU A 229 6.51 -7.52 -2.57
N CYS A 230 6.77 -7.94 -3.81
CA CYS A 230 5.76 -8.01 -4.87
C CYS A 230 4.53 -8.81 -4.40
N ALA A 231 4.74 -9.99 -3.81
CA ALA A 231 3.68 -10.86 -3.31
C ALA A 231 2.93 -10.29 -2.08
N THR A 232 3.45 -9.24 -1.45
CA THR A 232 2.73 -8.52 -0.38
C THR A 232 1.54 -7.75 -0.92
N CYS A 233 1.66 -7.18 -2.11
CA CYS A 233 0.60 -6.42 -2.77
C CYS A 233 -0.18 -7.25 -3.80
N HIS A 234 0.51 -8.17 -4.49
CA HIS A 234 -0.03 -8.97 -5.57
C HIS A 234 -0.27 -10.43 -5.15
N ASP A 235 -1.38 -11.00 -5.61
CA ASP A 235 -1.67 -12.42 -5.55
C ASP A 235 -1.38 -13.08 -6.92
N PRO A 236 -0.27 -13.83 -7.06
CA PRO A 236 0.08 -14.44 -8.34
C PRO A 236 -0.97 -15.46 -8.83
N HIS A 237 -1.87 -15.92 -7.96
CA HIS A 237 -2.89 -16.90 -8.29
C HIS A 237 -4.27 -16.31 -8.59
N ASN A 238 -4.50 -15.02 -8.35
CA ASN A 238 -5.85 -14.46 -8.38
C ASN A 238 -5.93 -13.09 -9.08
N ALA A 239 -6.88 -12.96 -10.00
CA ALA A 239 -7.14 -11.73 -10.75
C ALA A 239 -8.41 -10.99 -10.27
N ALA A 240 -8.82 -11.18 -9.01
CA ALA A 240 -10.00 -10.54 -8.43
C ALA A 240 -9.93 -9.00 -8.50
N ASN A 241 -8.73 -8.42 -8.40
CA ASN A 241 -8.50 -7.00 -8.57
C ASN A 241 -7.54 -6.75 -9.75
N GLU A 242 -7.61 -5.55 -10.34
CA GLU A 242 -6.70 -5.10 -11.40
C GLU A 242 -5.24 -5.35 -11.01
N GLY A 243 -4.43 -5.82 -11.97
CA GLY A 243 -3.02 -6.12 -11.72
C GLY A 243 -2.80 -7.24 -10.71
N GLN A 244 -3.80 -8.07 -10.44
CA GLN A 244 -3.75 -9.14 -9.44
C GLN A 244 -3.49 -8.64 -8.01
N LEU A 245 -4.01 -7.46 -7.66
CA LEU A 245 -3.84 -6.93 -6.31
C LEU A 245 -4.64 -7.73 -5.27
N ARG A 246 -4.13 -7.83 -4.04
CA ARG A 246 -4.81 -8.52 -2.92
C ARG A 246 -6.01 -7.75 -2.36
N ALA A 247 -6.10 -6.46 -2.68
CA ALA A 247 -7.17 -5.57 -2.27
C ALA A 247 -7.45 -4.54 -3.37
N PRO A 248 -8.67 -3.98 -3.43
CA PRO A 248 -9.02 -2.99 -4.44
C PRO A 248 -8.26 -1.67 -4.24
N LEU A 249 -8.08 -0.93 -5.34
CA LEU A 249 -7.58 0.45 -5.31
C LEU A 249 -8.70 1.49 -5.25
N SER A 250 -9.91 1.11 -5.68
CA SER A 250 -11.03 2.02 -5.92
C SER A 250 -11.88 2.31 -4.69
N GLU A 251 -11.78 1.51 -3.63
CA GLU A 251 -12.61 1.61 -2.43
C GLU A 251 -12.07 2.63 -1.42
N PRO A 252 -12.68 3.81 -1.18
CA PRO A 252 -12.12 4.84 -0.30
C PRO A 252 -12.36 4.49 1.17
N SER A 253 -11.69 3.44 1.64
CA SER A 253 -11.85 2.87 2.97
C SER A 253 -10.57 2.19 3.44
N ARG A 254 -10.57 1.69 4.68
CA ARG A 254 -9.48 0.84 5.20
C ARG A 254 -9.30 -0.50 4.46
N GLU A 255 -10.23 -0.89 3.61
CA GLU A 255 -10.10 -2.09 2.77
C GLU A 255 -9.25 -1.85 1.52
N GLN A 256 -8.95 -0.59 1.19
CA GLN A 256 -8.05 -0.23 0.11
C GLN A 256 -6.63 -0.74 0.37
N LEU A 257 -5.95 -1.23 -0.66
CA LEU A 257 -4.64 -1.86 -0.56
C LEU A 257 -3.58 -1.06 0.21
N CYS A 258 -3.35 0.19 -0.16
CA CYS A 258 -2.41 1.12 0.44
C CYS A 258 -2.84 1.52 1.86
N VAL A 259 -4.14 1.77 2.07
CA VAL A 259 -4.69 2.21 3.36
C VAL A 259 -4.50 1.13 4.44
N LYS A 260 -4.50 -0.17 4.10
CA LYS A 260 -4.24 -1.26 5.06
C LYS A 260 -2.94 -1.09 5.86
N CYS A 261 -1.93 -0.41 5.31
CA CYS A 261 -0.70 -0.06 5.99
C CYS A 261 -0.62 1.43 6.37
N HIS A 262 -1.15 2.30 5.51
CA HIS A 262 -1.14 3.76 5.67
C HIS A 262 -2.35 4.28 6.46
N SER A 263 -2.67 3.63 7.58
CA SER A 263 -3.81 4.02 8.43
C SER A 263 -3.58 3.80 9.93
N ARG A 264 -2.37 4.08 10.44
CA ARG A 264 -2.06 3.75 11.85
C ARG A 264 -2.60 4.78 12.82
N GLU A 265 -2.23 6.05 12.69
CA GLU A 265 -2.54 7.07 13.70
C GLU A 265 -2.60 8.48 13.10
N ALA A 266 -3.80 9.03 12.95
CA ALA A 266 -4.04 10.34 12.32
C ALA A 266 -4.58 11.42 13.28
N ALA A 267 -5.12 11.04 14.44
CA ALA A 267 -5.56 11.94 15.51
C ALA A 267 -4.75 11.69 16.79
N PRO A 268 -4.57 12.73 17.63
CA PRO A 268 -3.85 12.55 18.89
C PRO A 268 -4.61 11.58 19.80
N PRO A 269 -3.91 10.73 20.57
CA PRO A 269 -4.57 9.83 21.50
C PRO A 269 -5.32 10.62 22.57
N THR A 270 -6.53 10.16 22.92
CA THR A 270 -7.34 10.74 24.02
C THR A 270 -6.66 10.59 25.38
N THR A 271 -5.84 9.57 25.52
CA THR A 271 -4.94 9.35 26.66
C THR A 271 -3.61 8.82 26.14
N GLY A 272 -2.51 9.52 26.38
CA GLY A 272 -1.20 9.07 25.91
C GLY A 272 -0.23 10.20 25.65
N ILE A 273 1.00 9.81 25.33
CA ILE A 273 2.10 10.72 25.00
C ILE A 273 2.01 11.07 23.51
N THR A 274 1.97 12.36 23.18
CA THR A 274 1.80 12.87 21.80
C THR A 274 3.12 13.08 21.06
N ARG A 275 4.27 12.87 21.73
CA ARG A 275 5.63 12.96 21.14
C ARG A 275 5.79 12.21 19.82
N ARG A 276 5.15 11.05 19.69
CA ARG A 276 5.08 10.29 18.44
C ARG A 276 3.82 10.76 17.72
N GLY A 277 3.94 11.86 17.00
CA GLY A 277 2.86 12.52 16.26
C GLY A 277 2.22 11.60 15.21
N PRO A 278 1.49 12.16 14.23
CA PRO A 278 0.85 11.38 13.17
C PRO A 278 1.80 10.33 12.57
N HIS A 279 1.33 9.09 12.47
CA HIS A 279 2.12 7.97 11.99
C HIS A 279 1.34 7.20 10.95
N ALA A 280 1.88 7.13 9.74
CA ALA A 280 1.21 6.49 8.60
C ALA A 280 -0.25 6.95 8.46
N ALA A 281 -0.49 8.27 8.56
CA ALA A 281 -1.82 8.86 8.58
C ALA A 281 -2.39 9.16 7.18
N GLN A 282 -1.65 8.84 6.11
CA GLN A 282 -1.98 9.26 4.75
C GLN A 282 -3.37 8.77 4.32
N GLY A 283 -3.65 7.48 4.50
CA GLY A 283 -4.93 6.88 4.12
C GLY A 283 -6.10 7.44 4.93
N LEU A 284 -5.95 7.54 6.25
CA LEU A 284 -6.94 8.14 7.15
C LEU A 284 -7.22 9.60 6.81
N LEU A 285 -6.19 10.35 6.42
CA LEU A 285 -6.34 11.74 5.99
C LEU A 285 -7.11 11.84 4.65
N VAL A 286 -6.77 10.99 3.68
CA VAL A 286 -7.43 10.93 2.37
C VAL A 286 -8.93 10.63 2.50
N ILE A 287 -9.31 9.67 3.35
CA ILE A 287 -10.71 9.27 3.56
C ILE A 287 -11.43 10.06 4.66
N ASP A 288 -10.72 10.97 5.33
CA ASP A 288 -11.15 11.70 6.54
C ASP A 288 -11.79 10.80 7.62
N GLU A 289 -11.00 9.83 8.09
CA GLU A 289 -11.34 8.96 9.22
C GLU A 289 -10.44 9.28 10.41
N ASP A 290 -10.99 9.95 11.43
CA ASP A 290 -10.28 10.37 12.64
C ASP A 290 -8.96 11.11 12.34
N ALA A 291 -9.01 12.04 11.38
CA ALA A 291 -7.84 12.81 10.96
C ALA A 291 -7.75 14.15 11.69
N GLY A 292 -6.65 14.33 12.42
CA GLY A 292 -6.29 15.56 13.13
C GLY A 292 -6.87 15.69 14.53
N TRP A 293 -6.31 16.63 15.28
CA TRP A 293 -6.90 17.14 16.51
C TRP A 293 -8.07 18.07 16.16
N ILE A 294 -9.21 17.91 16.81
CA ILE A 294 -10.40 18.75 16.58
C ILE A 294 -10.41 19.92 17.59
N PRO A 295 -10.22 21.18 17.14
CA PRO A 295 -10.23 22.33 18.04
C PRO A 295 -11.62 22.59 18.65
N PRO A 296 -11.72 23.20 19.86
CA PRO A 296 -13.00 23.41 20.56
C PRO A 296 -14.10 24.15 19.78
N ASN A 297 -13.74 24.93 18.76
CA ASN A 297 -14.68 25.69 17.91
C ASN A 297 -14.68 25.22 16.45
N PHE A 298 -14.27 23.98 16.19
CA PHE A 298 -14.27 23.43 14.84
C PHE A 298 -15.69 23.32 14.30
N SER A 299 -15.96 24.00 13.19
CA SER A 299 -17.31 24.22 12.67
C SER A 299 -17.83 23.11 11.75
N TYR A 300 -16.97 22.15 11.37
CA TYR A 300 -17.33 21.07 10.46
C TYR A 300 -17.71 19.80 11.24
N THR A 301 -18.95 19.35 11.08
CA THR A 301 -19.52 18.20 11.79
C THR A 301 -19.54 16.90 10.97
N GLY A 302 -19.22 16.97 9.67
CA GLY A 302 -19.08 15.82 8.77
C GLY A 302 -17.66 15.74 8.21
N PRO A 303 -17.29 14.61 7.56
CA PRO A 303 -16.00 14.46 6.95
C PRO A 303 -15.86 15.40 5.75
N ILE A 304 -14.68 15.99 5.63
CA ILE A 304 -14.26 16.81 4.52
C ILE A 304 -13.42 15.92 3.62
N VAL A 305 -14.05 15.20 2.69
CA VAL A 305 -13.34 14.33 1.76
C VAL A 305 -13.02 15.10 0.48
N ALA A 306 -11.74 15.21 0.14
CA ALA A 306 -11.29 15.78 -1.12
C ALA A 306 -11.50 14.81 -2.29
N THR A 307 -11.48 15.31 -3.53
CA THR A 307 -11.61 14.48 -4.75
C THR A 307 -10.62 13.32 -4.77
N HIS A 308 -9.43 13.49 -4.19
CA HIS A 308 -8.39 12.46 -4.11
C HIS A 308 -8.79 11.21 -3.32
N GLY A 309 -9.68 11.33 -2.33
CA GLY A 309 -10.15 10.24 -1.47
C GLY A 309 -11.60 9.86 -1.69
N SER A 310 -12.15 10.17 -2.86
CA SER A 310 -13.55 9.89 -3.22
C SER A 310 -13.64 9.01 -4.45
N GLU A 311 -14.83 8.50 -4.74
CA GLU A 311 -15.13 7.73 -5.96
C GLU A 311 -14.81 8.49 -7.26
N ALA A 312 -14.69 9.83 -7.21
CA ALA A 312 -14.25 10.63 -8.36
C ALA A 312 -12.79 10.37 -8.76
N ASN A 313 -12.00 9.72 -7.88
CA ASN A 313 -10.66 9.23 -8.16
C ASN A 313 -10.64 7.68 -8.07
N PRO A 314 -10.95 6.96 -9.16
CA PRO A 314 -11.20 5.52 -9.12
C PRO A 314 -9.96 4.66 -8.83
N ARG A 315 -8.75 5.22 -8.90
CA ARG A 315 -7.50 4.53 -8.53
C ARG A 315 -6.86 5.08 -7.25
N GLN A 316 -7.53 6.04 -6.58
CA GLN A 316 -7.08 6.67 -5.33
C GLN A 316 -5.58 6.99 -5.31
N CYS A 317 -4.83 6.38 -4.38
CA CYS A 317 -3.39 6.57 -4.21
C CYS A 317 -2.61 6.26 -5.49
N ALA A 318 -3.00 5.20 -6.21
CA ALA A 318 -2.30 4.75 -7.41
C ALA A 318 -2.40 5.74 -8.58
N SER A 319 -3.37 6.65 -8.58
CA SER A 319 -3.48 7.71 -9.60
C SER A 319 -2.28 8.65 -9.63
N CYS A 320 -1.59 8.82 -8.49
CA CYS A 320 -0.43 9.70 -8.37
C CYS A 320 0.85 8.93 -8.10
N HIS A 321 0.77 7.83 -7.33
CA HIS A 321 1.93 7.05 -6.90
C HIS A 321 2.34 5.95 -7.88
N VAL A 322 1.42 5.45 -8.71
CA VAL A 322 1.68 4.30 -9.60
C VAL A 322 1.32 4.67 -11.04
N THR A 323 2.03 5.67 -11.55
CA THR A 323 1.79 6.22 -12.89
C THR A 323 2.70 5.55 -13.91
N ARG A 324 2.11 4.95 -14.96
CA ARG A 324 2.85 4.36 -16.07
C ARG A 324 3.03 5.37 -17.20
N PHE A 325 4.24 5.49 -17.74
CA PHE A 325 4.54 6.31 -18.92
C PHE A 325 5.81 5.86 -19.62
N ASP A 326 5.88 6.09 -20.93
CA ASP A 326 7.10 5.86 -21.70
C ASP A 326 7.98 7.11 -21.71
N VAL A 327 9.29 6.87 -21.75
CA VAL A 327 10.35 7.87 -21.88
C VAL A 327 11.08 7.61 -23.17
N THR A 328 11.22 8.67 -23.96
CA THR A 328 11.98 8.67 -25.21
C THR A 328 13.01 9.79 -25.18
N ASP A 329 14.19 9.55 -25.72
CA ASP A 329 15.21 10.58 -25.86
C ASP A 329 14.67 11.74 -26.71
N ALA A 330 14.73 12.96 -26.18
CA ALA A 330 14.14 14.12 -26.83
C ALA A 330 14.87 14.52 -28.14
N SER A 331 16.12 14.10 -28.31
CA SER A 331 16.96 14.44 -29.47
C SER A 331 16.91 13.39 -30.57
N THR A 332 16.89 12.11 -30.22
CA THR A 332 16.89 10.99 -31.18
C THR A 332 15.49 10.41 -31.41
N GLY A 333 14.57 10.58 -30.45
CA GLY A 333 13.26 9.92 -30.44
C GLY A 333 13.33 8.43 -30.07
N GLU A 334 14.49 7.93 -29.68
CA GLU A 334 14.67 6.54 -29.28
C GLU A 334 13.99 6.25 -27.94
N PHE A 335 13.41 5.06 -27.80
CA PHE A 335 12.87 4.57 -26.54
C PHE A 335 13.99 4.41 -25.49
N LEU A 336 13.71 4.82 -24.26
CA LEU A 336 14.64 4.69 -23.13
C LEU A 336 14.08 3.78 -22.04
N LEU A 337 12.83 3.97 -21.64
CA LEU A 337 12.23 3.27 -20.50
C LEU A 337 10.71 3.35 -20.54
N THR A 338 10.02 2.28 -20.16
CA THR A 338 8.63 2.34 -19.70
C THR A 338 8.64 2.40 -18.18
N SER A 339 8.41 3.59 -17.62
CA SER A 339 8.20 3.71 -16.16
C SER A 339 6.90 3.01 -15.78
N VAL A 340 6.94 2.14 -14.76
CA VAL A 340 5.78 1.37 -14.28
C VAL A 340 5.22 1.87 -12.95
N GLY A 341 5.75 2.97 -12.41
CA GLY A 341 5.30 3.62 -11.18
C GLY A 341 5.56 2.83 -9.90
N HIS A 342 6.49 1.86 -9.90
CA HIS A 342 6.80 1.03 -8.73
C HIS A 342 7.90 1.61 -7.83
N THR A 343 8.37 2.82 -8.11
CA THR A 343 9.09 3.67 -7.14
C THR A 343 8.15 4.14 -6.03
N PHE A 344 6.84 4.13 -6.31
CA PHE A 344 5.76 4.66 -5.48
C PHE A 344 5.91 6.14 -5.12
N GLU A 345 6.82 6.87 -5.77
CA GLU A 345 6.99 8.31 -5.58
C GLU A 345 5.75 9.01 -6.18
N PRO A 346 4.99 9.77 -5.37
CA PRO A 346 3.89 10.57 -5.91
C PRO A 346 4.45 11.63 -6.84
N ILE A 347 3.78 11.86 -7.98
CA ILE A 347 4.19 12.90 -8.96
C ILE A 347 5.71 12.86 -9.20
N GLN A 348 6.15 11.68 -9.67
CA GLN A 348 7.54 11.25 -9.85
C GLN A 348 8.45 12.39 -10.31
N CYS A 349 9.57 12.57 -9.59
CA CYS A 349 10.66 13.43 -10.03
C CYS A 349 11.28 12.87 -11.31
N LEU A 350 11.45 13.73 -12.31
CA LEU A 350 12.09 13.38 -13.58
C LEU A 350 13.43 14.12 -13.74
N ASP A 351 14.42 13.44 -14.32
CA ASP A 351 15.66 14.06 -14.74
C ASP A 351 15.51 14.86 -16.05
N ALA A 352 16.61 15.36 -16.60
CA ALA A 352 16.60 16.15 -17.82
C ALA A 352 16.17 15.35 -19.08
N GLN A 353 16.27 14.02 -19.03
CA GLN A 353 15.88 13.08 -20.08
C GLN A 353 14.43 12.60 -19.90
N GLY A 354 13.78 12.96 -18.78
CA GLY A 354 12.43 12.51 -18.45
C GLY A 354 12.40 11.15 -17.77
N LEU A 355 13.55 10.60 -17.35
CA LEU A 355 13.63 9.35 -16.60
C LEU A 355 13.24 9.59 -15.14
N PRO A 356 12.53 8.64 -14.49
CA PRO A 356 12.31 8.65 -13.05
C PRO A 356 13.64 8.77 -12.28
N THR A 357 13.68 9.65 -11.30
CA THR A 357 14.80 9.77 -10.34
C THR A 357 14.27 9.86 -8.92
N GLU A 358 15.00 9.32 -7.94
CA GLU A 358 14.65 9.51 -6.53
C GLU A 358 14.67 11.01 -6.16
N GLY A 359 13.69 11.44 -5.37
CA GLY A 359 13.57 12.82 -4.89
C GLY A 359 14.44 13.11 -3.65
N PRO A 360 14.39 14.35 -3.12
CA PRO A 360 13.51 15.45 -3.52
C PRO A 360 13.96 16.17 -4.81
N CYS A 361 13.02 16.79 -5.52
CA CYS A 361 13.27 17.62 -6.71
C CYS A 361 12.40 18.89 -6.72
N ASP A 362 12.74 19.83 -7.60
CA ASP A 362 11.92 21.02 -7.81
C ASP A 362 10.55 20.65 -8.41
N VAL A 363 9.51 21.43 -8.10
CA VAL A 363 8.15 21.19 -8.57
C VAL A 363 8.04 21.22 -10.10
N SER A 364 8.92 21.94 -10.79
CA SER A 364 8.99 21.96 -12.26
C SER A 364 9.45 20.63 -12.87
N GLN A 365 10.13 19.79 -12.09
CA GLN A 365 10.62 18.46 -12.49
C GLN A 365 9.63 17.33 -12.18
N ARG A 366 8.55 17.62 -11.45
CA ARG A 366 7.55 16.62 -11.05
C ARG A 366 6.59 16.29 -12.17
N ASP A 367 6.26 15.01 -12.31
CA ASP A 367 5.34 14.52 -13.32
C ASP A 367 3.87 14.60 -12.88
N PHE A 368 3.14 15.58 -13.43
CA PHE A 368 1.70 15.76 -13.21
C PHE A 368 0.83 15.14 -14.32
N ARG A 369 1.40 14.38 -15.27
CA ARG A 369 0.64 13.78 -16.38
C ARG A 369 -0.47 12.86 -15.86
N GLY A 370 -0.19 12.06 -14.83
CA GLY A 370 -1.16 11.16 -14.20
C GLY A 370 -2.43 11.88 -13.72
N CYS A 371 -2.30 13.10 -13.18
CA CYS A 371 -3.41 13.90 -12.70
C CYS A 371 -4.35 14.40 -13.82
N ALA A 372 -3.81 14.57 -15.03
CA ALA A 372 -4.58 14.95 -16.20
C ALA A 372 -5.26 13.72 -16.84
N VAL A 373 -4.53 12.62 -16.94
CA VAL A 373 -5.02 11.36 -17.52
C VAL A 373 -6.15 10.75 -16.67
N SER A 374 -6.12 10.94 -15.35
CA SER A 374 -7.21 10.50 -14.47
C SER A 374 -8.53 11.25 -14.70
N GLY A 375 -8.50 12.39 -15.41
CA GLY A 375 -9.66 13.24 -15.65
C GLY A 375 -10.05 14.13 -14.47
N CYS A 376 -9.32 14.08 -13.35
CA CYS A 376 -9.59 14.92 -12.18
C CYS A 376 -9.11 16.37 -12.36
N HIS A 377 -8.03 16.59 -13.12
CA HIS A 377 -7.51 17.91 -13.45
C HIS A 377 -7.53 18.16 -14.96
N GLY A 378 -7.86 19.39 -15.37
CA GLY A 378 -7.97 19.74 -16.80
C GLY A 378 -6.65 19.70 -17.58
N SER A 379 -5.50 19.74 -16.90
CA SER A 379 -4.16 19.54 -17.48
C SER A 379 -3.11 19.32 -16.39
N ALA A 380 -1.93 18.81 -16.78
CA ALA A 380 -0.78 18.67 -15.87
C ALA A 380 -0.33 20.03 -15.31
N THR A 381 -0.40 21.10 -16.11
CA THR A 381 -0.07 22.46 -15.65
C THR A 381 -1.10 22.99 -14.64
N ALA A 382 -2.39 22.71 -14.84
CA ALA A 382 -3.42 23.07 -13.88
C ALA A 382 -3.26 22.31 -12.56
N ALA A 383 -2.93 21.01 -12.61
CA ALA A 383 -2.63 20.21 -11.44
C ALA A 383 -1.41 20.75 -10.67
N ARG A 384 -0.31 21.06 -11.36
CA ARG A 384 0.88 21.69 -10.77
C ARG A 384 0.56 23.03 -10.09
N SER A 385 -0.20 23.90 -10.75
CA SER A 385 -0.56 25.21 -10.19
C SER A 385 -1.40 25.08 -8.92
N ALA A 386 -2.33 24.12 -8.89
CA ALA A 386 -3.12 23.81 -7.71
C ALA A 386 -2.24 23.24 -6.57
N PHE A 387 -1.30 22.35 -6.91
CA PHE A 387 -0.33 21.80 -5.96
C PHE A 387 0.52 22.89 -5.30
N GLU A 388 1.11 23.80 -6.07
CA GLU A 388 1.92 24.91 -5.54
C GLU A 388 1.10 25.82 -4.63
N THR A 389 -0.15 26.11 -5.02
CA THR A 389 -1.08 26.91 -4.22
C THR A 389 -1.36 26.27 -2.86
N VAL A 390 -1.67 24.97 -2.85
CA VAL A 390 -1.91 24.20 -1.62
C VAL A 390 -0.65 24.14 -0.76
N LYS A 391 0.51 23.81 -1.34
CA LYS A 391 1.79 23.71 -0.61
C LYS A 391 2.12 25.04 0.07
N ASN A 392 2.06 26.14 -0.67
CA ASN A 392 2.31 27.48 -0.14
C ASN A 392 1.32 27.86 0.96
N ARG A 393 0.06 27.46 0.82
CA ARG A 393 -0.97 27.68 1.85
C ARG A 393 -0.67 26.90 3.12
N MET A 394 -0.30 25.62 3.01
CA MET A 394 0.07 24.80 4.17
C MET A 394 1.30 25.38 4.88
N ASN A 395 2.35 25.74 4.14
CA ASN A 395 3.54 26.39 4.69
C ASN A 395 3.19 27.66 5.46
N PHE A 396 2.38 28.53 4.84
CA PHE A 396 1.97 29.77 5.46
C PHE A 396 1.24 29.54 6.78
N LEU A 397 0.31 28.59 6.82
CA LEU A 397 -0.47 28.27 8.02
C LEU A 397 0.37 27.58 9.10
N THR A 398 1.28 26.67 8.74
CA THR A 398 2.20 26.07 9.71
C THR A 398 3.17 27.10 10.28
N ASP A 399 3.62 28.07 9.48
CA ASP A 399 4.47 29.18 9.94
C ASP A 399 3.74 30.12 10.91
N GLN A 400 2.41 30.24 10.82
CA GLN A 400 1.63 30.98 11.83
C GLN A 400 1.70 30.30 13.20
N LEU A 401 1.83 28.96 13.23
CA LEU A 401 1.99 28.21 14.47
C LEU A 401 3.44 28.23 14.94
N TRP A 402 4.38 27.89 14.07
CA TRP A 402 5.82 27.96 14.35
C TRP A 402 6.64 28.02 13.06
N ALA A 403 7.47 29.06 12.97
CA ALA A 403 8.51 29.25 11.97
C ALA A 403 9.88 29.20 12.65
N ASP A 404 10.60 28.11 12.42
CA ASP A 404 11.98 27.90 12.86
C ASP A 404 12.89 28.94 12.19
N THR A 405 13.29 29.96 12.96
CA THR A 405 13.87 31.18 12.39
C THR A 405 15.38 31.09 12.24
N ASP A 406 16.04 30.29 13.07
CA ASP A 406 17.49 30.04 13.00
C ASP A 406 17.86 28.67 12.41
N GLY A 407 16.86 27.82 12.17
CA GLY A 407 17.01 26.56 11.43
C GLY A 407 17.57 25.42 12.28
N ASP A 408 17.42 25.48 13.60
CA ASP A 408 17.99 24.49 14.53
C ASP A 408 17.00 23.35 14.90
N ALA A 409 15.76 23.43 14.40
CA ALA A 409 14.65 22.52 14.71
C ALA A 409 14.34 22.42 16.21
N ILE A 410 14.53 23.49 16.96
CA ILE A 410 14.14 23.64 18.36
C ILE A 410 13.11 24.77 18.45
N MET A 411 11.88 24.45 18.83
CA MET A 411 10.86 25.46 19.10
C MET A 411 11.25 26.24 20.36
N GLU A 412 11.60 27.50 20.18
CA GLU A 412 12.07 28.36 21.26
C GLU A 412 11.56 29.81 21.17
N THR A 413 11.76 30.60 22.22
CA THR A 413 11.12 31.92 22.34
C THR A 413 11.60 32.97 21.32
N THR A 414 12.71 32.70 20.63
CA THR A 414 13.30 33.53 19.57
C THR A 414 12.69 33.26 18.19
N ASP A 415 11.94 32.17 18.04
CA ASP A 415 11.26 31.81 16.80
C ASP A 415 10.01 32.66 16.53
N GLY A 416 9.57 32.62 15.26
CA GLY A 416 8.29 33.18 14.84
C GLY A 416 7.12 32.23 15.06
N GLY A 417 5.92 32.80 15.25
CA GLY A 417 4.66 32.07 15.33
C GLY A 417 4.00 32.13 16.70
N LEU A 418 2.81 31.54 16.80
CA LEU A 418 2.01 31.54 18.03
C LEU A 418 2.60 30.63 19.11
N LEU A 419 3.14 29.46 18.75
CA LEU A 419 3.64 28.48 19.72
C LEU A 419 4.90 28.96 20.46
N PRO A 420 5.90 29.61 19.82
CA PRO A 420 6.97 30.32 20.53
C PRO A 420 6.48 31.34 21.56
N LYS A 421 5.38 32.05 21.27
CA LYS A 421 4.76 33.00 22.22
C LYS A 421 4.06 32.30 23.38
N VAL A 422 3.38 31.18 23.12
CA VAL A 422 2.83 30.31 24.19
C VAL A 422 3.97 29.84 25.09
N LEU A 423 5.09 29.42 24.50
CA LEU A 423 6.27 28.99 25.23
C LEU A 423 6.87 30.12 26.08
N ALA A 424 6.96 31.34 25.55
CA ALA A 424 7.43 32.50 26.30
C ALA A 424 6.54 32.80 27.53
N GLN A 425 5.21 32.75 27.36
CA GLN A 425 4.26 32.87 28.47
C GLN A 425 4.44 31.74 29.50
N ALA A 426 4.62 30.50 29.02
CA ALA A 426 4.80 29.31 29.86
C ALA A 426 6.07 29.39 30.70
N ILE A 427 7.20 29.82 30.11
CA ILE A 427 8.47 30.04 30.80
C ILE A 427 8.33 31.15 31.85
N ALA A 428 7.73 32.28 31.49
CA ALA A 428 7.51 33.39 32.42
C ALA A 428 6.63 32.99 33.62
N ALA A 429 5.68 32.08 33.40
CA ALA A 429 4.79 31.54 34.43
C ALA A 429 5.34 30.31 35.18
N SER A 430 6.55 29.83 34.85
CA SER A 430 7.11 28.55 35.34
C SER A 430 6.15 27.35 35.12
N ASN A 431 5.39 27.35 34.03
CA ASN A 431 4.42 26.30 33.69
C ASN A 431 4.74 25.67 32.32
N LEU A 432 5.80 24.86 32.27
CA LEU A 432 6.28 24.22 31.03
C LEU A 432 5.36 23.08 30.53
N ASN A 433 4.30 22.74 31.29
CA ASN A 433 3.26 21.81 30.85
C ASN A 433 2.26 22.44 29.86
N ALA A 434 2.42 23.72 29.51
CA ALA A 434 1.63 24.34 28.45
C ALA A 434 1.97 23.77 27.05
N ILE A 435 3.20 23.26 26.87
CA ILE A 435 3.65 22.51 25.69
C ILE A 435 4.56 21.37 26.17
N ASN A 436 3.97 20.25 26.59
CA ASN A 436 4.69 19.08 27.06
C ASN A 436 4.21 17.78 26.39
N LEU A 437 4.81 17.48 25.23
CA LEU A 437 4.48 16.29 24.45
C LEU A 437 4.85 14.96 25.13
N TYR A 438 5.46 14.99 26.33
CA TYR A 438 5.85 13.81 27.11
C TYR A 438 4.83 13.41 28.18
N ASP A 439 3.86 14.26 28.48
CA ASP A 439 2.83 13.94 29.46
C ASP A 439 1.59 13.33 28.78
N ARG A 440 0.50 13.18 29.54
CA ARG A 440 -0.75 12.55 29.08
C ARG A 440 -1.89 13.55 28.89
N THR A 441 -1.60 14.84 29.00
CA THR A 441 -2.58 15.93 29.01
C THR A 441 -2.47 16.67 27.69
N LEU A 442 -3.39 16.41 26.77
CA LEU A 442 -3.43 17.12 25.49
C LEU A 442 -3.86 18.58 25.70
N THR A 443 -2.94 19.53 25.52
CA THR A 443 -3.23 20.97 25.51
C THR A 443 -3.68 21.47 24.13
N VAL A 444 -4.22 22.69 24.07
CA VAL A 444 -4.55 23.35 22.80
C VAL A 444 -3.30 23.56 21.92
N ALA A 445 -2.17 23.91 22.54
CA ALA A 445 -0.91 24.07 21.82
C ALA A 445 -0.39 22.74 21.26
N GLU A 446 -0.48 21.65 22.02
CA GLU A 446 -0.09 20.31 21.54
C GLU A 446 -1.02 19.77 20.46
N GLY A 447 -2.32 20.03 20.57
CA GLY A 447 -3.28 19.72 19.51
C GLY A 447 -2.99 20.49 18.22
N ALA A 448 -2.59 21.77 18.33
CA ALA A 448 -2.15 22.56 17.19
C ALA A 448 -0.84 22.04 16.59
N ILE A 449 0.12 21.60 17.42
CA ILE A 449 1.34 20.91 16.98
C ILE A 449 0.98 19.64 16.20
N TRP A 450 0.04 18.83 16.70
CA TRP A 450 -0.40 17.62 15.99
C TRP A 450 -0.92 17.93 14.58
N ASN A 451 -1.79 18.94 14.46
CA ASN A 451 -2.30 19.36 13.15
C ASN A 451 -1.20 19.92 12.24
N ALA A 452 -0.22 20.64 12.78
CA ALA A 452 0.95 21.09 12.02
C ALA A 452 1.81 19.91 11.53
N GLN A 453 2.06 18.92 12.41
CA GLN A 453 2.74 17.67 12.05
C GLN A 453 1.95 16.81 11.05
N LEU A 454 0.62 16.91 11.05
CA LEU A 454 -0.20 16.23 10.06
C LEU A 454 -0.11 16.91 8.69
N ALA A 455 0.04 18.24 8.68
CA ALA A 455 -0.05 19.10 7.50
C ALA A 455 1.28 19.48 6.84
N PHE A 456 2.43 19.34 7.53
CA PHE A 456 3.70 19.89 7.06
C PHE A 456 4.08 19.40 5.66
N THR A 457 4.88 20.23 4.98
CA THR A 457 5.39 20.00 3.63
C THR A 457 6.92 19.83 3.69
N HIS A 458 7.57 19.42 2.61
CA HIS A 458 9.03 19.34 2.52
C HIS A 458 9.72 20.68 2.75
N ASP A 459 9.03 21.81 2.58
CA ASP A 459 9.61 23.12 2.87
C ASP A 459 9.72 23.37 4.41
N ARG A 460 9.09 22.52 5.22
CA ARG A 460 8.96 22.63 6.70
C ARG A 460 9.22 21.29 7.40
N GLU A 461 10.26 20.58 6.97
CA GLU A 461 10.59 19.24 7.48
C GLU A 461 10.91 19.20 8.97
N TYR A 462 11.23 20.32 9.61
CA TYR A 462 11.44 20.39 11.06
C TYR A 462 10.23 19.88 11.86
N TRP A 463 9.00 19.96 11.33
CA TRP A 463 7.82 19.35 11.98
C TRP A 463 7.88 17.82 12.10
N SER A 464 8.66 17.15 11.25
CA SER A 464 8.86 15.70 11.30
C SER A 464 9.77 15.28 12.46
N ASN A 465 10.66 16.16 12.92
CA ASN A 465 11.63 15.90 13.96
C ASN A 465 12.12 17.21 14.59
N PHE A 466 11.61 17.54 15.78
CA PHE A 466 11.98 18.78 16.50
C PHE A 466 12.05 18.60 18.01
N LYS A 467 12.55 19.61 18.71
CA LYS A 467 12.48 19.72 20.19
C LYS A 467 11.72 20.97 20.59
N VAL A 468 11.29 21.04 21.85
CA VAL A 468 10.72 22.26 22.43
C VAL A 468 11.62 22.67 23.59
N GLN A 469 12.04 23.93 23.61
CA GLN A 469 12.90 24.47 24.66
C GLN A 469 12.21 24.32 26.02
N GLY A 470 12.95 23.82 27.01
CA GLY A 470 12.47 23.71 28.38
C GLY A 470 11.40 22.64 28.63
N GLN A 471 11.15 21.71 27.70
CA GLN A 471 10.21 20.62 27.97
C GLN A 471 10.61 19.82 29.21
N ASN A 472 9.71 19.78 30.20
CA ASN A 472 9.87 18.96 31.39
C ASN A 472 9.83 17.49 30.97
N SER A 473 10.93 16.78 31.20
CA SER A 473 10.99 15.32 31.04
C SER A 473 9.83 14.65 31.79
N CYS A 474 9.11 13.75 31.10
CA CYS A 474 8.06 12.88 31.63
C CYS A 474 8.28 12.48 33.10
N ALA A 475 7.19 12.39 33.87
CA ALA A 475 7.24 11.82 35.22
C ALA A 475 7.83 10.40 35.17
N THR A 476 8.90 10.18 35.94
CA THR A 476 9.65 8.92 36.06
C THR A 476 8.72 7.73 36.32
N PRO A 477 8.97 6.53 35.72
CA PRO A 477 10.13 6.12 34.93
C PRO A 477 9.91 6.29 33.41
N CYS A 478 10.85 6.92 32.72
CA CYS A 478 10.75 7.20 31.29
C CYS A 478 12.13 7.15 30.63
N SER A 479 12.31 6.25 29.65
CA SER A 479 13.57 6.02 28.92
C SER A 479 13.80 7.01 27.75
N THR A 480 12.91 7.98 27.56
CA THR A 480 12.89 8.86 26.37
C THR A 480 13.20 10.33 26.68
N GLN A 481 13.81 10.62 27.82
CA GLN A 481 14.24 11.98 28.17
C GLN A 481 15.13 12.57 27.06
N ASN A 482 14.82 13.80 26.62
CA ASN A 482 15.51 14.55 25.54
C ASN A 482 15.37 14.00 24.12
N ALA A 483 14.51 13.01 23.89
CA ALA A 483 14.33 12.42 22.57
C ALA A 483 13.41 13.29 21.71
N SER A 484 13.77 13.63 20.46
CA SER A 484 12.98 14.56 19.64
C SER A 484 11.50 14.16 19.48
N ASN A 485 10.61 15.15 19.33
CA ASN A 485 9.24 14.93 18.88
C ASN A 485 9.26 14.53 17.41
N THR A 486 8.61 13.42 17.06
CA THR A 486 8.71 12.82 15.74
C THR A 486 7.34 12.60 15.13
N ALA A 487 7.18 12.85 13.84
CA ALA A 487 6.00 12.48 13.07
C ALA A 487 6.39 11.95 11.70
N HIS A 488 5.53 11.09 11.13
CA HIS A 488 5.67 10.67 9.75
C HIS A 488 5.05 11.71 8.84
N LYS A 489 5.69 11.92 7.68
CA LYS A 489 5.12 12.73 6.61
C LYS A 489 3.78 12.17 6.16
N SER A 490 2.72 12.93 6.40
CA SER A 490 1.34 12.43 6.25
C SER A 490 0.49 13.22 5.26
N SER A 491 0.77 14.50 5.04
CA SER A 491 -0.05 15.40 4.22
C SER A 491 0.09 15.21 2.71
N GLY A 492 1.22 14.64 2.25
CA GLY A 492 1.60 14.66 0.84
C GLY A 492 1.77 16.09 0.31
N GLU A 493 2.46 16.98 1.03
CA GLU A 493 2.57 18.42 0.71
C GLU A 493 1.21 19.16 0.77
N GLY A 494 0.28 18.64 1.58
CA GLY A 494 -1.10 19.12 1.67
C GLY A 494 -2.08 18.47 0.68
N VAL A 495 -1.61 17.61 -0.23
CA VAL A 495 -2.43 17.06 -1.32
C VAL A 495 -3.43 16.01 -0.84
N HIS A 496 -3.11 15.20 0.16
CA HIS A 496 -3.97 14.09 0.57
C HIS A 496 -5.37 14.54 0.98
N ASN A 497 -5.47 15.67 1.70
CA ASN A 497 -6.75 16.31 2.00
C ASN A 497 -6.58 17.82 2.30
N PRO A 498 -6.39 18.65 1.26
CA PRO A 498 -6.05 20.07 1.46
C PRO A 498 -7.14 20.83 2.20
N PHE A 499 -8.40 20.44 2.02
CA PHE A 499 -9.56 21.13 2.58
C PHE A 499 -9.69 20.88 4.08
N LEU A 500 -9.50 19.63 4.51
CA LEU A 500 -9.47 19.30 5.93
C LEU A 500 -8.28 19.94 6.62
N LEU A 501 -7.09 19.83 6.02
CA LEU A 501 -5.87 20.40 6.60
C LEU A 501 -5.96 21.93 6.76
N ASP A 502 -6.46 22.65 5.75
CA ASP A 502 -6.68 24.11 5.82
C ASP A 502 -7.66 24.46 6.95
N ALA A 503 -8.79 23.76 7.04
CA ALA A 503 -9.77 23.96 8.10
C ALA A 503 -9.20 23.67 9.50
N LEU A 504 -8.48 22.57 9.66
CA LEU A 504 -7.87 22.17 10.93
C LEU A 504 -6.82 23.19 11.37
N LEU A 505 -5.92 23.61 10.49
CA LEU A 505 -4.88 24.58 10.81
C LEU A 505 -5.46 25.95 11.16
N ILE A 506 -6.43 26.45 10.40
CA ILE A 506 -7.12 27.71 10.72
C ILE A 506 -7.77 27.64 12.10
N ALA A 507 -8.50 26.57 12.39
CA ALA A 507 -9.17 26.41 13.68
C ALA A 507 -8.16 26.21 14.82
N SER A 508 -7.01 25.56 14.57
CA SER A 508 -5.91 25.45 15.51
C SER A 508 -5.28 26.81 15.83
N ILE A 509 -5.01 27.64 14.81
CA ILE A 509 -4.50 29.00 14.98
C ILE A 509 -5.47 29.82 15.84
N GLN A 510 -6.76 29.81 15.52
CA GLN A 510 -7.79 30.52 16.29
C GLN A 510 -7.92 30.02 17.72
N ALA A 511 -7.82 28.71 17.93
CA ALA A 511 -7.85 28.11 19.26
C ALA A 511 -6.64 28.56 20.09
N VAL A 512 -5.43 28.55 19.53
CA VAL A 512 -4.23 29.03 20.21
C VAL A 512 -4.35 30.53 20.54
N GLN A 513 -4.78 31.36 19.60
CA GLN A 513 -5.01 32.79 19.85
C GLN A 513 -5.99 33.03 21.00
N THR A 514 -7.12 32.31 20.99
CA THR A 514 -8.19 32.47 21.98
C THR A 514 -7.78 31.97 23.35
N THR A 515 -7.21 30.77 23.44
CA THR A 515 -6.83 30.12 24.70
C THR A 515 -5.70 30.85 25.41
N TYR A 516 -4.72 31.37 24.66
CA TYR A 516 -3.53 32.00 25.23
C TYR A 516 -3.52 33.53 25.13
N GLY A 517 -4.58 34.13 24.57
CA GLY A 517 -4.70 35.59 24.43
C GLY A 517 -3.64 36.22 23.53
N LEU A 518 -3.27 35.52 22.45
CA LEU A 518 -2.16 35.87 21.57
C LEU A 518 -2.63 36.46 20.23
N ALA A 519 -1.82 37.35 19.67
CA ALA A 519 -1.95 37.84 18.30
C ALA A 519 -0.90 37.18 17.39
N PRO A 520 -1.20 36.92 16.10
CA PRO A 520 -0.24 36.34 15.17
C PRO A 520 0.82 37.37 14.79
N ASP A 521 2.02 36.93 14.39
CA ASP A 521 3.09 37.84 13.94
C ASP A 521 2.78 38.54 12.62
N ARG A 522 1.93 37.90 11.80
CA ARG A 522 1.45 38.45 10.53
C ARG A 522 -0.05 38.26 10.47
N LEU A 523 -0.77 39.22 9.91
CA LEU A 523 -2.20 39.02 9.64
C LEU A 523 -2.34 37.87 8.65
N ALA A 524 -3.01 36.82 9.08
CA ALA A 524 -3.34 35.68 8.25
C ALA A 524 -4.75 35.85 7.69
N ASP A 525 -4.91 35.61 6.40
CA ASP A 525 -6.23 35.31 5.87
C ASP A 525 -6.66 33.93 6.40
N LEU A 526 -7.48 33.97 7.44
CA LEU A 526 -8.08 32.80 8.08
C LEU A 526 -9.44 32.44 7.49
N THR A 527 -9.77 32.98 6.30
CA THR A 527 -10.85 32.41 5.51
C THR A 527 -10.40 31.05 5.00
N VAL A 528 -11.30 30.06 5.11
CA VAL A 528 -11.11 28.77 4.47
C VAL A 528 -11.23 29.02 2.96
N GLN A 529 -10.09 29.05 2.28
CA GLN A 529 -9.97 29.40 0.86
C GLN A 529 -10.55 28.31 -0.06
N ALA A 530 -10.79 27.13 0.50
CA ALA A 530 -11.40 26.01 -0.18
C ALA A 530 -12.92 25.99 0.01
N THR A 531 -13.64 26.70 -0.85
CA THR A 531 -15.06 26.37 -1.05
C THR A 531 -15.18 24.94 -1.58
N ARG A 532 -15.85 24.08 -0.80
CA ARG A 532 -16.28 22.73 -1.18
C ARG A 532 -16.75 22.70 -2.65
N PRO A 533 -16.21 21.79 -3.50
CA PRO A 533 -16.76 21.61 -4.84
C PRO A 533 -18.26 21.28 -4.77
N PRO A 534 -19.12 21.89 -5.61
CA PRO A 534 -20.54 21.55 -5.66
C PRO A 534 -20.72 20.03 -5.85
N GLY A 535 -21.44 19.35 -4.95
CA GLY A 535 -21.77 17.93 -5.08
C GLY A 535 -21.00 16.92 -4.21
N VAL A 536 -20.00 17.34 -3.42
CA VAL A 536 -19.29 16.43 -2.49
C VAL A 536 -20.20 15.98 -1.35
N ARG A 537 -20.59 14.70 -1.27
CA ARG A 537 -21.46 14.21 -0.19
C ARG A 537 -20.73 14.23 1.16
N LEU A 538 -21.37 14.81 2.18
CA LEU A 538 -20.94 14.64 3.57
C LEU A 538 -21.50 13.30 4.05
N ALA A 539 -20.65 12.35 4.43
CA ALA A 539 -21.09 11.27 5.32
C ALA A 539 -21.27 11.84 6.75
N PRO A 540 -22.01 11.21 7.65
CA PRO A 540 -21.90 11.52 9.08
C PRO A 540 -20.56 11.00 9.62
N ARG A 541 -19.88 11.73 10.51
CA ARG A 541 -18.79 11.14 11.32
C ARG A 541 -19.42 10.18 12.36
N PRO A 542 -18.86 8.98 12.59
CA PRO A 542 -19.31 8.07 13.65
C PRO A 542 -19.25 8.68 15.06
#